data_AF-A0A143XZP2-F1
#
_entry.id   AF-A0A143XZP2-F1
#
_cell.length_a   1.000
_cell.length_b   1.000
_cell.length_c   1.000
_cell.angle_alpha   90.00
_cell.angle_beta   90.00
_cell.angle_gamma   90.00
#
_symmetry.space_group_name_H-M   'P 1'
#
loop_
_entity.id
_entity.type
_entity.pdbx_description
1 polymer ?
#
loop_
_entity_poly.entity_id
_entity_poly.type
_entity_poly.pdbx_seq_one_letter_code
_entity_poly.pdbx_strand_id
1 'polypeptide(L)'
;MNEQTATLRYRMSDRDVFYGGGVVNGARSITLMEDTAKRLMAKVYGNSSRVVEVKKVRLYVPCFAGDYMEYIARIKKEEKERVLIEVRSYKIIDVPENPPYPSSIDVLEDPPLSTVVQFWFERPAKEKEEKGVGDGKMQEEKRPARKRKPLEGLKVVDLTSALNGPFCTMILADYGAEVLKIEPVGGEQCRTWGPLDEKSGESGFYNYVNRNKKGATLNLKSEKGLQMFYDLVKDADILVENYKGGVTKKLKIDYETIRKINPGIIYASGSGFGQNSPISYRPCYDIVAQAMGGMINLTGFKDTDPVKVGPSVADHVAGIYLAVGTLLALYHKEKTGEGQLVDVSMFDTIFSLLENAIVNYTVGGFIPERNGNVDPSIAPFDVYKCKDGFTALGVGNDRLFEKFCRTIGHEELLDDPRYETNDLRCQNYIPDLQNLIRDWCKDYTKKELEDIMDKAGIPCGPVLNVKEAIEHPHIQAREMMVHVNHPTAGDQYFQGCVMKLSETPGTVETPSPLLGQHNCEIFGITKEEEAKLKEEGVL
;
A
#
# COMPACT_ATOMS: atom_id res chain seq x y z
N MET A 1 4.77 44.72 15.30
CA MET A 1 4.07 43.48 14.90
C MET A 1 3.45 42.88 16.15
N ASN A 2 2.14 42.64 16.17
CA ASN A 2 1.42 42.08 17.33
C ASN A 2 2.09 40.79 17.84
N GLU A 3 2.26 40.66 19.16
CA GLU A 3 2.84 39.45 19.80
C GLU A 3 2.02 38.18 19.51
N GLN A 4 0.77 38.31 19.06
CA GLN A 4 -0.18 37.22 18.83
C GLN A 4 -0.32 36.78 17.36
N THR A 5 0.65 37.10 16.49
CA THR A 5 0.65 36.68 15.09
C THR A 5 1.99 36.08 14.66
N ALA A 6 1.94 35.06 13.80
CA ALA A 6 3.11 34.47 13.13
C ALA A 6 2.85 34.37 11.63
N THR A 7 3.87 34.66 10.83
CA THR A 7 3.81 34.68 9.37
C THR A 7 4.86 33.74 8.80
N LEU A 8 4.48 32.90 7.85
CA LEU A 8 5.36 32.05 7.05
C LEU A 8 5.18 32.39 5.57
N ARG A 9 6.28 32.67 4.86
CA ARG A 9 6.27 32.85 3.41
C ARG A 9 6.98 31.68 2.75
N TYR A 10 6.39 31.16 1.68
CA TYR A 10 6.87 29.96 1.02
C TYR A 10 6.67 30.07 -0.50
N ARG A 11 7.72 29.74 -1.26
CA ARG A 11 7.64 29.62 -2.73
C ARG A 11 7.27 28.18 -3.08
N MET A 12 6.18 28.00 -3.81
CA MET A 12 5.71 26.68 -4.22
C MET A 12 6.67 26.11 -5.27
N SER A 13 7.21 24.91 -5.02
CA SER A 13 8.03 24.15 -5.97
C SER A 13 7.16 23.39 -6.98
N ASP A 14 7.79 22.79 -7.99
CA ASP A 14 7.11 21.94 -8.99
C ASP A 14 6.46 20.70 -8.36
N ARG A 15 6.87 20.33 -7.15
CA ARG A 15 6.25 19.27 -6.34
C ARG A 15 5.03 19.73 -5.55
N ASP A 16 4.79 21.05 -5.50
CA ASP A 16 3.73 21.69 -4.70
C ASP A 16 2.52 22.13 -5.52
N VAL A 17 2.47 21.78 -6.81
CA VAL A 17 1.41 22.20 -7.74
C VAL A 17 0.05 21.62 -7.32
N PHE A 18 -0.96 22.50 -7.30
CA PHE A 18 -2.37 22.09 -7.30
C PHE A 18 -2.82 21.91 -8.76
N TYR A 19 -2.95 20.67 -9.21
CA TYR A 19 -3.88 20.40 -10.31
C TYR A 19 -5.29 20.27 -9.72
N GLY A 20 -6.22 21.03 -10.30
CA GLY A 20 -7.61 21.08 -9.88
C GLY A 20 -8.20 19.68 -9.76
N GLY A 21 -8.88 19.44 -8.63
CA GLY A 21 -9.63 18.20 -8.41
C GLY A 21 -8.81 17.06 -7.82
N GLY A 22 -8.28 17.22 -6.61
CA GLY A 22 -7.72 16.07 -5.89
C GLY A 22 -7.15 16.44 -4.53
N VAL A 23 -7.38 15.59 -3.54
CA VAL A 23 -6.92 15.74 -2.14
C VAL A 23 -5.39 15.60 -2.00
N VAL A 24 -4.70 15.30 -3.10
CA VAL A 24 -3.33 14.75 -3.16
C VAL A 24 -2.24 15.66 -2.59
N ASN A 25 -2.36 16.99 -2.73
CA ASN A 25 -1.36 17.92 -2.19
C ASN A 25 -1.93 18.89 -1.14
N GLY A 26 -3.11 18.57 -0.59
CA GLY A 26 -3.64 19.27 0.58
C GLY A 26 -2.81 19.04 1.86
N ALA A 27 -2.06 17.94 1.93
CA ALA A 27 -1.26 17.55 3.09
C ALA A 27 -0.14 18.56 3.36
N ARG A 28 0.66 18.95 2.34
CA ARG A 28 1.80 19.85 2.55
C ARG A 28 1.38 21.28 2.88
N SER A 29 0.30 21.78 2.29
CA SER A 29 -0.29 23.07 2.68
C SER A 29 -0.82 23.05 4.11
N ILE A 30 -1.46 21.94 4.54
CA ILE A 30 -1.87 21.75 5.94
C ILE A 30 -0.63 21.66 6.85
N THR A 31 0.42 20.96 6.45
CA THR A 31 1.69 20.90 7.20
C THR A 31 2.31 22.29 7.35
N LEU A 32 2.31 23.11 6.29
CA LEU A 32 2.80 24.50 6.36
C LEU A 32 1.91 25.38 7.24
N MET A 33 0.59 25.18 7.19
CA MET A 33 -0.34 25.87 8.10
C MET A 33 -0.15 25.43 9.55
N GLU A 34 0.01 24.14 9.81
CA GLU A 34 0.28 23.58 11.13
C GLU A 34 1.65 24.05 11.65
N ASP A 35 2.68 24.09 10.80
CA ASP A 35 4.00 24.65 11.14
C ASP A 35 3.88 26.14 11.50
N THR A 36 3.13 26.91 10.72
CA THR A 36 2.86 28.33 11.03
C THR A 36 2.15 28.49 12.38
N ALA A 37 1.18 27.62 12.68
CA ALA A 37 0.49 27.61 13.97
C ALA A 37 1.41 27.19 15.12
N LYS A 38 2.27 26.17 14.93
CA LYS A 38 3.29 25.73 15.89
C LYS A 38 4.31 26.83 16.17
N ARG A 39 4.73 27.58 15.17
CA ARG A 39 5.60 28.77 15.34
C ARG A 39 4.92 29.84 16.19
N LEU A 40 3.62 30.08 16.00
CA LEU A 40 2.87 30.98 16.85
C LEU A 40 2.77 30.46 18.30
N MET A 41 2.52 29.16 18.48
CA MET A 41 2.52 28.52 19.80
C MET A 41 3.87 28.67 20.51
N ALA A 42 4.97 28.38 19.82
CA ALA A 42 6.31 28.51 20.38
C ALA A 42 6.64 29.98 20.72
N LYS A 43 6.23 30.93 19.88
CA LYS A 43 6.45 32.37 20.10
C LYS A 43 5.68 32.91 21.31
N VAL A 44 4.44 32.48 21.53
CA VAL A 44 3.57 33.01 22.60
C VAL A 44 3.75 32.23 23.91
N TYR A 45 3.99 30.91 23.85
CA TYR A 45 3.97 30.02 25.02
C TYR A 45 5.30 29.32 25.29
N GLY A 46 6.36 29.56 24.50
CA GLY A 46 7.71 29.07 24.76
C GLY A 46 7.97 27.59 24.47
N ASN A 47 6.99 26.82 23.96
CA ASN A 47 7.20 25.41 23.56
C ASN A 47 6.19 24.93 22.49
N SER A 48 6.53 23.86 21.74
CA SER A 48 5.65 23.25 20.75
C SER A 48 4.57 22.40 21.41
N SER A 49 3.32 22.85 21.32
CA SER A 49 2.17 22.15 21.89
C SER A 49 1.55 21.14 20.93
N ARG A 50 0.78 20.17 21.46
CA ARG A 50 0.13 19.13 20.65
C ARG A 50 -1.20 19.63 20.05
N VAL A 51 -1.40 19.40 18.76
CA VAL A 51 -2.68 19.64 18.07
C VAL A 51 -3.67 18.55 18.47
N VAL A 52 -4.89 18.95 18.85
CA VAL A 52 -5.96 18.02 19.28
C VAL A 52 -7.15 17.99 18.32
N GLU A 53 -7.39 19.04 17.55
CA GLU A 53 -8.50 19.09 16.59
C GLU A 53 -8.21 20.07 15.46
N VAL A 54 -8.66 19.74 14.25
CA VAL A 54 -8.47 20.56 13.04
C VAL A 54 -9.81 20.76 12.33
N LYS A 55 -10.22 22.01 12.12
CA LYS A 55 -11.42 22.38 11.35
C LYS A 55 -11.04 23.19 10.12
N LYS A 56 -11.56 22.82 8.95
CA LYS A 56 -11.17 23.38 7.65
C LYS A 56 -12.33 24.06 6.93
N VAL A 57 -12.08 25.26 6.39
CA VAL A 57 -13.00 25.98 5.50
C VAL A 57 -12.22 26.41 4.23
N ARG A 58 -12.69 25.99 3.05
CA ARG A 58 -12.04 26.28 1.76
C ARG A 58 -12.78 27.37 0.99
N LEU A 59 -12.05 28.38 0.53
CA LEU A 59 -12.48 29.31 -0.52
C LEU A 59 -11.59 29.02 -1.74
N TYR A 60 -12.17 28.72 -2.89
CA TYR A 60 -11.40 28.20 -4.04
C TYR A 60 -10.60 29.32 -4.72
N VAL A 61 -9.27 29.34 -4.50
CA VAL A 61 -8.31 30.12 -5.30
C VAL A 61 -7.17 29.17 -5.73
N PRO A 62 -6.92 28.97 -7.04
CA PRO A 62 -5.88 28.06 -7.53
C PRO A 62 -4.46 28.60 -7.30
N CYS A 63 -3.52 27.70 -6.96
CA CYS A 63 -2.09 27.99 -6.77
C CYS A 63 -1.23 27.06 -7.66
N PHE A 64 -0.20 27.61 -8.30
CA PHE A 64 0.67 26.94 -9.28
C PHE A 64 2.13 26.91 -8.79
N ALA A 65 2.97 26.08 -9.43
CA ALA A 65 4.41 26.13 -9.21
C ALA A 65 4.95 27.54 -9.50
N GLY A 66 5.84 28.01 -8.64
CA GLY A 66 6.40 29.35 -8.71
C GLY A 66 5.59 30.43 -7.99
N ASP A 67 4.33 30.15 -7.60
CA ASP A 67 3.56 31.08 -6.78
C ASP A 67 4.19 31.26 -5.39
N TYR A 68 4.11 32.48 -4.86
CA TYR A 68 4.50 32.78 -3.49
C TYR A 68 3.26 32.82 -2.60
N MET A 69 3.30 32.05 -1.51
CA MET A 69 2.23 31.96 -0.54
C MET A 69 2.66 32.59 0.78
N GLU A 70 1.75 33.33 1.41
CA GLU A 70 1.89 33.79 2.79
C GLU A 70 0.87 33.08 3.67
N TYR A 71 1.31 32.52 4.79
CA TYR A 71 0.47 31.91 5.81
C TYR A 71 0.53 32.79 7.06
N ILE A 72 -0.62 33.22 7.57
CA ILE A 72 -0.72 34.03 8.77
C ILE A 72 -1.51 33.26 9.81
N ALA A 73 -0.85 32.90 10.91
CA ALA A 73 -1.48 32.34 12.10
C ALA A 73 -1.84 33.46 13.09
N ARG A 74 -3.02 33.36 13.70
CA ARG A 74 -3.48 34.25 14.78
C ARG A 74 -4.24 33.45 15.84
N ILE A 75 -4.10 33.84 17.11
CA ILE A 75 -4.92 33.27 18.18
C ILE A 75 -6.35 33.79 18.03
N LYS A 76 -7.31 32.87 17.87
CA LYS A 76 -8.73 33.18 17.67
C LYS A 76 -9.51 33.12 18.97
N LYS A 77 -9.15 32.21 19.87
CA LYS A 77 -9.78 32.01 21.19
C LYS A 77 -8.78 31.34 22.14
N GLU A 78 -8.76 31.77 23.39
CA GLU A 78 -8.03 31.09 24.47
C GLU A 78 -8.98 30.50 25.50
N GLU A 79 -8.70 29.29 25.93
CA GLU A 79 -9.33 28.61 27.04
C GLU A 79 -8.26 28.20 28.07
N LYS A 80 -8.71 27.72 29.24
CA LYS A 80 -7.82 27.41 30.36
C LYS A 80 -6.74 26.38 30.00
N GLU A 81 -7.09 25.39 29.18
CA GLU A 81 -6.22 24.25 28.83
C GLU A 81 -5.93 24.14 27.33
N ARG A 82 -6.56 24.97 26.49
CA ARG A 82 -6.44 24.91 25.04
C ARG A 82 -6.47 26.29 24.40
N VAL A 83 -5.92 26.40 23.20
CA VAL A 83 -5.95 27.60 22.39
C VAL A 83 -6.33 27.27 20.95
N LEU A 84 -7.25 28.07 20.40
CA LEU A 84 -7.67 27.99 19.00
C LEU A 84 -6.82 28.94 18.18
N ILE A 85 -6.05 28.39 17.24
CA ILE A 85 -5.27 29.17 16.27
C ILE A 85 -5.93 29.06 14.91
N GLU A 86 -6.22 30.19 14.30
CA GLU A 86 -6.66 30.28 12.92
C GLU A 86 -5.45 30.60 12.03
N VAL A 87 -5.26 29.82 10.97
CA VAL A 87 -4.25 30.06 9.95
C VAL A 87 -4.93 30.32 8.62
N ARG A 88 -4.54 31.43 8.00
CA ARG A 88 -5.03 31.87 6.70
C ARG A 88 -3.89 31.84 5.70
N SER A 89 -4.13 31.29 4.51
CA SER A 89 -3.16 31.33 3.41
C SER A 89 -3.57 32.29 2.32
N TYR A 90 -2.63 33.08 1.84
CA TYR A 90 -2.80 34.10 0.81
C TYR A 90 -1.83 33.87 -0.34
N LYS A 91 -2.29 34.09 -1.57
CA LYS A 91 -1.41 34.12 -2.75
C LYS A 91 -0.89 35.54 -2.96
N ILE A 92 0.43 35.70 -3.02
CA ILE A 92 1.09 36.99 -3.25
C ILE A 92 1.10 37.25 -4.77
N ILE A 93 0.55 38.39 -5.19
CA ILE A 93 0.31 38.71 -6.62
C ILE A 93 1.47 39.48 -7.26
N ASP A 94 2.20 40.32 -6.51
CA ASP A 94 3.34 41.07 -7.03
C ASP A 94 4.65 40.63 -6.38
N VAL A 95 5.62 40.25 -7.22
CA VAL A 95 6.99 39.89 -6.82
C VAL A 95 7.93 40.84 -7.58
N PRO A 96 8.71 41.71 -6.90
CA PRO A 96 9.61 42.62 -7.58
C PRO A 96 10.71 41.83 -8.33
N GLU A 97 11.02 42.25 -9.56
CA GLU A 97 11.94 41.56 -10.48
C GLU A 97 13.36 41.36 -9.92
N ASN A 98 13.80 42.18 -8.96
CA ASN A 98 15.07 42.03 -8.25
C ASN A 98 14.91 42.33 -6.75
N PRO A 99 14.72 41.31 -5.89
CA PRO A 99 14.62 41.53 -4.45
C PRO A 99 16.00 41.85 -3.86
N PRO A 100 16.15 42.91 -3.04
CA PRO A 100 17.46 43.38 -2.57
C PRO A 100 18.15 42.43 -1.56
N TYR A 101 17.43 41.46 -0.95
CA TYR A 101 17.99 40.40 -0.11
C TYR A 101 17.13 39.10 -0.17
N PRO A 102 17.69 37.90 0.13
CA PRO A 102 17.01 36.60 -0.02
C PRO A 102 15.79 36.35 0.90
N SER A 103 15.38 37.30 1.73
CA SER A 103 14.31 37.04 2.73
C SER A 103 13.46 38.25 3.14
N SER A 104 13.42 39.34 2.36
CA SER A 104 12.48 40.44 2.65
C SER A 104 11.69 40.82 1.40
N ILE A 105 10.43 40.39 1.38
CA ILE A 105 9.40 40.88 0.45
C ILE A 105 8.38 41.61 1.31
N ASP A 106 8.16 42.91 1.12
CA ASP A 106 7.06 43.60 1.80
C ASP A 106 5.71 43.15 1.20
N VAL A 107 4.71 42.95 2.06
CA VAL A 107 3.40 42.39 1.67
C VAL A 107 2.33 43.47 1.70
N LEU A 108 1.58 43.57 0.61
CA LEU A 108 0.42 44.45 0.44
C LEU A 108 -0.75 43.98 1.31
N GLU A 109 -1.59 44.93 1.73
CA GLU A 109 -2.51 44.80 2.87
C GLU A 109 -3.66 43.79 2.73
N ASP A 110 -3.98 43.24 1.54
CA ASP A 110 -4.96 42.15 1.44
C ASP A 110 -4.85 41.37 0.11
N PRO A 111 -4.13 40.23 0.07
CA PRO A 111 -4.17 39.31 -1.06
C PRO A 111 -5.42 38.39 -0.97
N PRO A 112 -5.91 37.80 -2.08
CA PRO A 112 -7.06 36.91 -2.04
C PRO A 112 -6.78 35.66 -1.19
N LEU A 113 -7.69 35.37 -0.25
CA LEU A 113 -7.61 34.26 0.69
C LEU A 113 -7.86 32.90 0.01
N SER A 114 -6.88 31.99 0.08
CA SER A 114 -6.96 30.67 -0.56
C SER A 114 -7.49 29.56 0.35
N THR A 115 -7.24 29.61 1.67
CA THR A 115 -7.71 28.58 2.62
C THR A 115 -7.67 29.11 4.05
N VAL A 116 -8.62 28.66 4.88
CA VAL A 116 -8.63 28.88 6.33
C VAL A 116 -8.65 27.54 7.06
N VAL A 117 -7.73 27.36 8.00
CA VAL A 117 -7.70 26.19 8.90
C VAL A 117 -7.63 26.66 10.34
N GLN A 118 -8.40 26.02 11.20
CA GLN A 118 -8.41 26.26 12.63
C GLN A 118 -7.85 25.03 13.34
N PHE A 119 -6.86 25.26 14.21
CA PHE A 119 -6.17 24.25 14.99
C PHE A 119 -6.43 24.49 16.48
N TRP A 120 -6.87 23.46 17.18
CA TRP A 120 -6.85 23.47 18.64
C TRP A 120 -5.54 22.89 19.14
N PHE A 121 -4.84 23.64 19.98
CA PHE A 121 -3.63 23.20 20.67
C PHE A 121 -3.88 23.10 22.18
N GLU A 122 -3.25 22.13 22.83
CA GLU A 122 -3.16 22.11 24.30
C GLU A 122 -2.23 23.22 24.79
N ARG A 123 -2.55 23.87 25.91
CA ARG A 123 -1.62 24.79 26.56
C ARG A 123 -0.65 23.99 27.42
N PRO A 124 0.65 24.30 27.40
CA PRO A 124 1.56 23.80 28.43
C PRO A 124 1.09 24.32 29.78
N ALA A 125 1.02 23.44 30.79
CA ALA A 125 0.73 23.84 32.15
C ALA A 125 1.81 24.85 32.59
N LYS A 126 1.41 26.01 33.14
CA LYS A 126 2.37 26.88 33.84
C LYS A 126 2.99 26.05 34.95
N GLU A 127 4.31 25.87 34.92
CA GLU A 127 5.05 25.35 36.06
C GLU A 127 4.64 26.17 37.28
N LYS A 128 3.94 25.53 38.21
CA LYS A 128 3.69 26.11 39.52
C LYS A 128 4.96 25.88 40.32
N GLU A 129 5.61 26.98 40.69
CA GLU A 129 6.56 27.01 41.78
C GLU A 129 5.97 26.27 42.99
N GLU A 130 6.83 25.44 43.60
CA GLU A 130 6.55 24.55 44.71
C GLU A 130 5.78 25.21 45.85
N LYS A 131 4.82 24.45 46.42
CA LYS A 131 4.55 24.41 47.87
C LYS A 131 3.53 23.32 48.23
N GLY A 132 3.92 22.45 49.14
CA GLY A 132 3.04 21.94 50.20
C GLY A 132 2.42 20.55 49.99
N VAL A 133 2.87 19.62 50.84
CA VAL A 133 2.38 18.26 51.08
C VAL A 133 0.88 18.21 51.42
N GLY A 134 0.17 17.18 50.93
CA GLY A 134 -1.16 16.81 51.41
C GLY A 134 -1.70 15.54 50.74
N ASP A 135 -1.85 14.48 51.52
CA ASP A 135 -2.43 13.19 51.14
C ASP A 135 -3.85 13.33 50.56
N GLY A 136 -4.07 12.76 49.38
CA GLY A 136 -5.40 12.69 48.76
C GLY A 136 -5.41 11.73 47.57
N LYS A 137 -6.05 10.57 47.74
CA LYS A 137 -6.29 9.57 46.71
C LYS A 137 -6.87 10.21 45.44
N MET A 138 -6.09 10.25 44.36
CA MET A 138 -6.58 10.61 43.03
C MET A 138 -7.09 9.36 42.32
N GLN A 139 -8.38 9.39 41.96
CA GLN A 139 -8.98 8.47 41.01
C GLN A 139 -8.33 8.69 39.64
N GLU A 140 -7.80 7.62 39.03
CA GLU A 140 -7.33 7.65 37.65
C GLU A 140 -8.50 7.93 36.69
N GLU A 141 -8.53 9.13 36.12
CA GLU A 141 -9.31 9.39 34.92
C GLU A 141 -8.71 8.57 33.77
N LYS A 142 -9.47 7.56 33.31
CA LYS A 142 -9.13 6.72 32.17
C LYS A 142 -8.92 7.60 30.92
N ARG A 143 -7.66 7.73 30.50
CA ARG A 143 -7.31 8.17 29.14
C ARG A 143 -8.07 7.29 28.13
N PRO A 144 -8.63 7.85 27.04
CA PRO A 144 -9.27 7.03 26.01
C PRO A 144 -8.23 6.04 25.47
N ALA A 145 -8.56 4.75 25.53
CA ALA A 145 -7.67 3.67 25.09
C ALA A 145 -7.28 3.92 23.63
N ARG A 146 -5.97 3.93 23.35
CA ARG A 146 -5.44 3.86 21.98
C ARG A 146 -6.08 2.61 21.34
N LYS A 147 -6.85 2.77 20.26
CA LYS A 147 -7.45 1.62 19.57
C LYS A 147 -6.31 0.71 19.13
N ARG A 148 -6.27 -0.51 19.65
CA ARG A 148 -5.25 -1.50 19.30
C ARG A 148 -5.37 -1.86 17.82
N LYS A 149 -4.24 -2.08 17.14
CA LYS A 149 -4.24 -2.63 15.78
C LYS A 149 -4.76 -4.07 15.80
N PRO A 150 -5.33 -4.59 14.69
CA PRO A 150 -6.04 -5.87 14.75
C PRO A 150 -5.12 -7.07 15.03
N LEU A 151 -3.82 -6.97 14.72
CA LEU A 151 -2.82 -8.01 15.00
C LEU A 151 -1.81 -7.59 16.08
N GLU A 152 -2.11 -6.53 16.83
CA GLU A 152 -1.25 -6.05 17.92
C GLU A 152 -1.10 -7.13 19.00
N GLY A 153 0.15 -7.38 19.40
CA GLY A 153 0.51 -8.40 20.38
C GLY A 153 0.91 -9.75 19.79
N LEU A 154 0.80 -9.93 18.46
CA LEU A 154 1.33 -11.13 17.79
C LEU A 154 2.80 -10.95 17.43
N LYS A 155 3.62 -11.95 17.74
CA LYS A 155 5.03 -12.03 17.35
C LYS A 155 5.22 -12.95 16.15
N VAL A 156 5.78 -12.44 15.06
CA VAL A 156 6.02 -13.17 13.81
C VAL A 156 7.51 -13.27 13.54
N VAL A 157 8.03 -14.48 13.39
CA VAL A 157 9.40 -14.71 12.90
C VAL A 157 9.34 -14.90 11.38
N ASP A 158 9.98 -14.01 10.64
CA ASP A 158 9.97 -13.96 9.18
C ASP A 158 11.33 -14.41 8.63
N LEU A 159 11.40 -15.65 8.12
CA LEU A 159 12.57 -16.21 7.43
C LEU A 159 12.50 -16.04 5.90
N THR A 160 11.52 -15.27 5.44
CA THR A 160 11.18 -15.23 4.03
C THR A 160 12.09 -14.30 3.22
N SER A 161 12.19 -14.60 1.93
CA SER A 161 12.94 -13.81 0.95
C SER A 161 12.13 -13.60 -0.31
N ALA A 162 12.60 -12.77 -1.25
CA ALA A 162 11.89 -12.54 -2.51
C ALA A 162 10.55 -11.79 -2.32
N LEU A 163 9.41 -12.42 -2.68
CA LEU A 163 8.12 -11.73 -2.73
C LEU A 163 6.98 -12.45 -2.02
N ASN A 164 6.66 -13.72 -2.30
CA ASN A 164 5.45 -14.34 -1.74
C ASN A 164 5.36 -14.29 -0.20
N GLY A 165 6.42 -14.73 0.48
CA GLY A 165 6.54 -14.74 1.93
C GLY A 165 6.65 -13.32 2.50
N PRO A 166 7.54 -12.46 1.98
CA PRO A 166 7.64 -11.08 2.44
C PRO A 166 6.34 -10.30 2.28
N PHE A 167 5.54 -10.57 1.25
CA PHE A 167 4.23 -9.96 1.03
C PHE A 167 3.21 -10.41 2.08
N CYS A 168 3.19 -11.70 2.45
CA CYS A 168 2.40 -12.20 3.57
C CYS A 168 2.77 -11.47 4.87
N THR A 169 4.05 -11.43 5.23
CA THR A 169 4.48 -10.82 6.49
C THR A 169 4.39 -9.30 6.47
N MET A 170 4.49 -8.65 5.31
CA MET A 170 4.18 -7.22 5.15
C MET A 170 2.72 -6.94 5.49
N ILE A 171 1.78 -7.75 5.00
CA ILE A 171 0.37 -7.64 5.37
C ILE A 171 0.24 -7.75 6.90
N LEU A 172 0.81 -8.79 7.52
CA LEU A 172 0.73 -8.95 8.99
C LEU A 172 1.30 -7.73 9.74
N ALA A 173 2.44 -7.20 9.30
CA ALA A 173 3.08 -6.02 9.90
C ALA A 173 2.22 -4.75 9.74
N ASP A 174 1.68 -4.51 8.54
CA ASP A 174 0.80 -3.37 8.24
C ASP A 174 -0.46 -3.34 9.12
N TYR A 175 -0.92 -4.51 9.56
CA TYR A 175 -2.06 -4.68 10.47
C TYR A 175 -1.65 -4.90 11.94
N GLY A 176 -0.37 -4.65 12.28
CA GLY A 176 0.08 -4.46 13.66
C GLY A 176 0.82 -5.62 14.32
N ALA A 177 1.09 -6.71 13.60
CA ALA A 177 1.95 -7.77 14.13
C ALA A 177 3.39 -7.28 14.27
N GLU A 178 4.10 -7.72 15.31
CA GLU A 178 5.54 -7.50 15.42
C GLU A 178 6.28 -8.52 14.54
N VAL A 179 6.75 -8.06 13.38
CA VAL A 179 7.44 -8.92 12.41
C VAL A 179 8.95 -8.78 12.53
N LEU A 180 9.59 -9.88 12.91
CA LEU A 180 11.03 -10.03 13.10
C LEU A 180 11.61 -10.74 11.87
N LYS A 181 12.12 -9.95 10.93
CA LYS A 181 12.75 -10.45 9.72
C LYS A 181 14.17 -10.91 10.02
N ILE A 182 14.43 -12.21 9.85
CA ILE A 182 15.73 -12.83 10.08
C ILE A 182 16.34 -13.17 8.73
N GLU A 183 17.42 -12.48 8.39
CA GLU A 183 18.11 -12.64 7.11
C GLU A 183 19.43 -13.41 7.28
N PRO A 184 19.95 -14.02 6.21
CA PRO A 184 21.35 -14.45 6.20
C PRO A 184 22.27 -13.26 6.52
N VAL A 185 23.49 -13.54 7.02
CA VAL A 185 24.49 -12.50 7.35
C VAL A 185 24.76 -11.52 6.20
N GLY A 186 24.73 -12.02 4.95
CA GLY A 186 24.90 -11.20 3.74
C GLY A 186 23.62 -10.51 3.24
N GLY A 187 22.50 -10.65 3.94
CA GLY A 187 21.18 -10.19 3.54
C GLY A 187 20.46 -11.12 2.55
N GLU A 188 19.18 -10.86 2.34
CA GLU A 188 18.41 -11.53 1.29
C GLU A 188 18.68 -10.98 -0.13
N GLN A 189 18.32 -11.76 -1.15
CA GLN A 189 18.61 -11.43 -2.54
C GLN A 189 17.95 -10.13 -3.03
N CYS A 190 16.77 -9.76 -2.51
CA CYS A 190 16.05 -8.56 -2.95
C CYS A 190 16.76 -7.26 -2.61
N ARG A 191 17.71 -7.26 -1.67
CA ARG A 191 18.50 -6.07 -1.34
C ARG A 191 19.27 -5.53 -2.55
N THR A 192 19.56 -6.36 -3.55
CA THR A 192 20.26 -5.97 -4.78
C THR A 192 19.35 -5.83 -6.00
N TRP A 193 18.03 -5.98 -5.84
CA TRP A 193 17.08 -5.88 -6.95
C TRP A 193 16.67 -4.43 -7.20
N GLY A 194 16.60 -4.03 -8.46
CA GLY A 194 16.23 -2.66 -8.83
C GLY A 194 14.75 -2.31 -8.54
N PRO A 195 14.39 -1.02 -8.58
CA PRO A 195 15.32 0.12 -8.72
C PRO A 195 16.14 0.30 -7.45
N LEU A 196 17.45 0.54 -7.62
CA LEU A 196 18.34 0.88 -6.52
C LEU A 196 18.38 2.40 -6.38
N ASP A 197 18.24 2.92 -5.16
CA ASP A 197 18.47 4.33 -4.88
C ASP A 197 19.93 4.67 -5.16
N GLU A 198 20.19 5.67 -6.01
CA GLU A 198 21.55 5.98 -6.48
C GLU A 198 22.48 6.46 -5.35
N LYS A 199 21.92 7.03 -4.27
CA LYS A 199 22.70 7.60 -3.17
C LYS A 199 23.07 6.55 -2.13
N SER A 200 22.12 5.71 -1.76
CA SER A 200 22.26 4.72 -0.69
C SER A 200 22.56 3.32 -1.18
N GLY A 201 22.25 3.01 -2.44
CA GLY A 201 22.31 1.65 -3.00
C GLY A 201 21.17 0.75 -2.52
N GLU A 202 20.22 1.27 -1.74
CA GLU A 202 19.11 0.49 -1.20
C GLU A 202 18.09 0.14 -2.29
N SER A 203 17.54 -1.07 -2.22
CA SER A 203 16.52 -1.53 -3.14
C SER A 203 15.13 -0.97 -2.80
N GLY A 204 14.52 -0.26 -3.75
CA GLY A 204 13.10 0.11 -3.65
C GLY A 204 12.17 -1.10 -3.57
N PHE A 205 12.55 -2.24 -4.18
CA PHE A 205 11.79 -3.48 -4.09
C PHE A 205 11.84 -4.09 -2.69
N TYR A 206 13.04 -4.17 -2.08
CA TYR A 206 13.17 -4.61 -0.68
C TYR A 206 12.40 -3.68 0.26
N ASN A 207 12.53 -2.36 0.06
CA ASN A 207 11.92 -1.37 0.93
C ASN A 207 10.39 -1.41 0.88
N TYR A 208 9.82 -1.68 -0.29
CA TYR A 208 8.39 -1.88 -0.47
C TYR A 208 7.86 -3.03 0.40
N VAL A 209 8.42 -4.23 0.26
CA VAL A 209 7.86 -5.46 0.87
C VAL A 209 8.33 -5.72 2.30
N ASN A 210 9.25 -4.92 2.83
CA ASN A 210 9.80 -5.11 4.18
C ASN A 210 9.56 -3.92 5.12
N ARG A 211 8.71 -2.95 4.75
CA ARG A 211 8.21 -1.91 5.65
C ARG A 211 7.55 -2.50 6.90
N ASN A 212 7.48 -1.73 7.99
CA ASN A 212 6.93 -2.15 9.29
C ASN A 212 7.65 -3.32 9.99
N LYS A 213 8.73 -3.88 9.42
CA LYS A 213 9.47 -5.00 10.01
C LYS A 213 10.68 -4.53 10.81
N LYS A 214 11.07 -5.33 11.82
CA LYS A 214 12.38 -5.24 12.47
C LYS A 214 13.31 -6.28 11.85
N GLY A 215 14.47 -5.85 11.37
CA GLY A 215 15.43 -6.71 10.69
C GLY A 215 16.64 -7.08 11.55
N ALA A 216 16.97 -8.37 11.58
CA ALA A 216 18.18 -8.94 12.15
C ALA A 216 18.84 -9.91 11.16
N THR A 217 20.12 -10.20 11.37
CA THR A 217 20.89 -11.19 10.63
C THR A 217 21.14 -12.42 11.50
N LEU A 218 21.17 -13.61 10.89
CA LEU A 218 21.48 -14.84 11.62
C LEU A 218 21.98 -15.94 10.67
N ASN A 219 23.09 -16.57 11.04
CA ASN A 219 23.60 -17.75 10.37
C ASN A 219 22.97 -19.03 10.94
N LEU A 220 21.85 -19.45 10.36
CA LEU A 220 21.13 -20.68 10.73
C LEU A 220 21.92 -21.98 10.51
N LYS A 221 23.08 -21.93 9.83
CA LYS A 221 23.96 -23.09 9.67
C LYS A 221 24.95 -23.27 10.83
N SER A 222 25.14 -22.24 11.64
CA SER A 222 25.97 -22.31 12.84
C SER A 222 25.18 -22.89 14.01
N GLU A 223 25.83 -23.66 14.89
CA GLU A 223 25.16 -24.22 16.07
C GLU A 223 24.61 -23.11 16.99
N LYS A 224 25.41 -22.04 17.20
CA LYS A 224 24.98 -20.87 17.99
C LYS A 224 23.80 -20.15 17.35
N GLY A 225 23.86 -19.88 16.04
CA GLY A 225 22.78 -19.20 15.34
C GLY A 225 21.49 -20.01 15.32
N LEU A 226 21.58 -21.33 15.16
CA LEU A 226 20.42 -22.22 15.25
C LEU A 226 19.82 -22.22 16.67
N GLN A 227 20.64 -22.20 17.72
CA GLN A 227 20.15 -22.11 19.09
C GLN A 227 19.46 -20.77 19.36
N MET A 228 20.02 -19.65 18.90
CA MET A 228 19.39 -18.32 19.01
C MET A 228 18.06 -18.27 18.27
N PHE A 229 17.97 -18.90 17.09
CA PHE A 229 16.70 -19.03 16.36
C PHE A 229 15.66 -19.82 17.16
N TYR A 230 16.04 -20.95 17.77
CA TYR A 230 15.12 -21.70 18.62
C TYR A 230 14.64 -20.89 19.83
N ASP A 231 15.52 -20.10 20.43
CA ASP A 231 15.14 -19.22 21.53
C ASP A 231 14.13 -18.16 21.09
N LEU A 232 14.28 -17.63 19.88
CA LEU A 232 13.33 -16.69 19.28
C LEU A 232 11.95 -17.31 18.96
N VAL A 233 11.92 -18.60 18.61
CA VAL A 233 10.67 -19.30 18.21
C VAL A 233 9.87 -19.79 19.42
N LYS A 234 10.49 -19.93 20.60
CA LYS A 234 9.82 -20.37 21.83
C LYS A 234 8.61 -19.51 22.21
N ASP A 235 8.67 -18.21 21.95
CA ASP A 235 7.64 -17.24 22.28
C ASP A 235 6.98 -16.60 21.04
N ALA A 236 7.28 -17.12 19.85
CA ALA A 236 6.64 -16.67 18.61
C ALA A 236 5.21 -17.23 18.47
N ASP A 237 4.31 -16.43 17.90
CA ASP A 237 2.98 -16.90 17.52
C ASP A 237 2.97 -17.54 16.15
N ILE A 238 3.75 -16.96 15.23
CA ILE A 238 3.78 -17.33 13.83
C ILE A 238 5.25 -17.41 13.37
N LEU A 239 5.59 -18.46 12.64
CA LEU A 239 6.84 -18.58 11.88
C LEU A 239 6.48 -18.64 10.40
N VAL A 240 7.04 -17.76 9.58
CA VAL A 240 6.82 -17.74 8.13
C VAL A 240 8.12 -18.03 7.39
N GLU A 241 8.08 -18.93 6.43
CA GLU A 241 9.20 -19.24 5.54
C GLU A 241 8.72 -19.56 4.12
N ASN A 242 9.61 -19.42 3.15
CA ASN A 242 9.33 -19.69 1.74
C ASN A 242 10.46 -20.43 1.03
N TYR A 243 11.15 -21.32 1.75
CA TYR A 243 12.22 -22.11 1.17
C TYR A 243 11.66 -23.21 0.25
N LYS A 244 12.46 -23.58 -0.74
CA LYS A 244 12.18 -24.78 -1.55
C LYS A 244 12.15 -26.04 -0.68
N GLY A 245 11.41 -27.06 -1.12
CA GLY A 245 11.25 -28.31 -0.40
C GLY A 245 12.58 -28.94 0.04
N GLY A 246 12.61 -29.38 1.29
CA GLY A 246 13.75 -30.07 1.92
C GLY A 246 14.83 -29.16 2.52
N VAL A 247 14.80 -27.84 2.30
CA VAL A 247 15.75 -26.91 2.94
C VAL A 247 15.53 -26.82 4.44
N THR A 248 14.28 -26.66 4.87
CA THR A 248 13.90 -26.53 6.29
C THR A 248 14.33 -27.75 7.11
N LYS A 249 14.12 -28.96 6.58
CA LYS A 249 14.59 -30.22 7.20
C LYS A 249 16.11 -30.27 7.33
N LYS A 250 16.86 -29.81 6.32
CA LYS A 250 18.33 -29.76 6.36
C LYS A 250 18.85 -28.77 7.40
N LEU A 251 18.16 -27.64 7.55
CA LEU A 251 18.46 -26.61 8.54
C LEU A 251 17.90 -26.96 9.94
N LYS A 252 17.11 -28.03 10.08
CA LYS A 252 16.40 -28.43 11.30
C LYS A 252 15.41 -27.37 11.79
N ILE A 253 14.76 -26.67 10.87
CA ILE A 253 13.77 -25.63 11.15
C ILE A 253 12.40 -25.97 10.54
N ASP A 254 12.18 -27.23 10.15
CA ASP A 254 10.89 -27.68 9.63
C ASP A 254 9.81 -27.74 10.73
N TYR A 255 8.55 -27.79 10.31
CA TYR A 255 7.40 -27.77 11.22
C TYR A 255 7.47 -28.82 12.34
N GLU A 256 7.86 -30.06 12.05
CA GLU A 256 7.93 -31.12 13.06
C GLU A 256 9.02 -30.87 14.11
N THR A 257 10.09 -30.19 13.71
CA THR A 257 11.14 -29.76 14.64
C THR A 257 10.64 -28.58 15.49
N ILE A 258 10.04 -27.58 14.85
CA ILE A 258 9.62 -26.34 15.51
C ILE A 258 8.44 -26.55 16.45
N ARG A 259 7.47 -27.40 16.09
CA ARG A 259 6.33 -27.75 16.95
C ARG A 259 6.76 -28.39 18.28
N LYS A 260 7.90 -29.11 18.32
CA LYS A 260 8.43 -29.68 19.57
C LYS A 260 8.97 -28.61 20.52
N ILE A 261 9.42 -27.48 19.98
CA ILE A 261 9.93 -26.34 20.74
C ILE A 261 8.76 -25.45 21.18
N ASN A 262 7.82 -25.20 20.28
CA ASN A 262 6.63 -24.40 20.52
C ASN A 262 5.39 -25.13 19.93
N PRO A 263 4.63 -25.89 20.74
CA PRO A 263 3.45 -26.61 20.27
C PRO A 263 2.30 -25.72 19.77
N GLY A 264 2.27 -24.45 20.19
CA GLY A 264 1.27 -23.46 19.80
C GLY A 264 1.63 -22.65 18.54
N ILE A 265 2.75 -22.96 17.90
CA ILE A 265 3.23 -22.22 16.72
C ILE A 265 2.31 -22.40 15.51
N ILE A 266 1.99 -21.31 14.83
CA ILE A 266 1.45 -21.34 13.47
C ILE A 266 2.64 -21.29 12.52
N TYR A 267 2.87 -22.37 11.80
CA TYR A 267 3.98 -22.47 10.85
C TYR A 267 3.42 -22.25 9.44
N ALA A 268 3.80 -21.17 8.78
CA ALA A 268 3.33 -20.80 7.45
C ALA A 268 4.45 -20.99 6.41
N SER A 269 4.26 -21.95 5.51
CA SER A 269 5.16 -22.29 4.40
C SER A 269 4.56 -21.83 3.08
N GLY A 270 5.18 -20.84 2.43
CA GLY A 270 4.83 -20.41 1.09
C GLY A 270 5.83 -20.91 0.06
N SER A 271 5.61 -22.04 -0.61
CA SER A 271 6.61 -22.62 -1.52
C SER A 271 6.14 -22.63 -2.98
N GLY A 272 7.02 -23.03 -3.91
CA GLY A 272 6.67 -23.12 -5.33
C GLY A 272 5.59 -24.16 -5.65
N PHE A 273 5.73 -25.34 -5.08
CA PHE A 273 4.94 -26.53 -5.41
C PHE A 273 4.30 -27.23 -4.19
N GLY A 274 4.42 -26.64 -2.99
CA GLY A 274 3.91 -27.23 -1.75
C GLY A 274 4.90 -28.23 -1.16
N GLN A 275 4.81 -28.46 0.15
CA GLN A 275 5.70 -29.38 0.88
C GLN A 275 5.38 -30.85 0.58
N ASN A 276 4.12 -31.15 0.25
CA ASN A 276 3.61 -32.51 0.00
C ASN A 276 3.52 -32.88 -1.49
N SER A 277 4.28 -32.20 -2.35
CA SER A 277 4.31 -32.47 -3.80
C SER A 277 5.46 -33.40 -4.20
N PRO A 278 5.27 -34.27 -5.22
CA PRO A 278 6.36 -35.10 -5.77
C PRO A 278 7.49 -34.27 -6.38
N ILE A 279 7.23 -32.99 -6.66
CA ILE A 279 8.19 -32.05 -7.25
C ILE A 279 8.54 -30.88 -6.32
N SER A 280 8.26 -31.01 -5.02
CA SER A 280 8.51 -30.00 -3.98
C SER A 280 9.96 -29.47 -3.94
N TYR A 281 10.92 -30.26 -4.38
CA TYR A 281 12.34 -29.91 -4.42
C TYR A 281 12.72 -28.93 -5.54
N ARG A 282 11.84 -28.72 -6.53
CA ARG A 282 12.13 -27.89 -7.70
C ARG A 282 12.12 -26.40 -7.33
N PRO A 283 13.06 -25.59 -7.84
CA PRO A 283 12.98 -24.14 -7.73
C PRO A 283 11.78 -23.63 -8.52
N CYS A 284 11.13 -22.60 -8.00
CA CYS A 284 9.98 -21.97 -8.64
C CYS A 284 10.06 -20.45 -8.41
N TYR A 285 10.03 -19.70 -9.51
CA TYR A 285 9.72 -18.28 -9.51
C TYR A 285 8.34 -18.09 -10.12
N ASP A 286 7.79 -16.88 -9.99
CA ASP A 286 6.48 -16.51 -10.52
C ASP A 286 6.22 -17.04 -11.94
N ILE A 287 7.13 -16.81 -12.88
CA ILE A 287 6.98 -17.26 -14.27
C ILE A 287 6.82 -18.78 -14.40
N VAL A 288 7.48 -19.57 -13.55
CA VAL A 288 7.38 -21.04 -13.57
C VAL A 288 6.02 -21.47 -13.03
N ALA A 289 5.53 -20.84 -11.96
CA ALA A 289 4.20 -21.11 -11.43
C ALA A 289 3.10 -20.70 -12.41
N GLN A 290 3.20 -19.53 -13.05
CA GLN A 290 2.26 -19.09 -14.09
C GLN A 290 2.24 -20.07 -15.28
N ALA A 291 3.43 -20.51 -15.73
CA ALA A 291 3.55 -21.42 -16.86
C ALA A 291 2.92 -22.79 -16.55
N MET A 292 3.36 -23.41 -15.45
CA MET A 292 2.92 -24.76 -15.11
C MET A 292 1.48 -24.79 -14.61
N GLY A 293 1.02 -23.72 -13.95
CA GLY A 293 -0.36 -23.57 -13.50
C GLY A 293 -1.35 -23.21 -14.61
N GLY A 294 -0.92 -23.12 -15.88
CA GLY A 294 -1.79 -22.95 -17.06
C GLY A 294 -2.11 -21.50 -17.46
N MET A 295 -1.77 -20.52 -16.62
CA MET A 295 -2.15 -19.11 -16.82
C MET A 295 -1.49 -18.48 -18.05
N ILE A 296 -0.21 -18.79 -18.32
CA ILE A 296 0.49 -18.25 -19.51
C ILE A 296 -0.19 -18.72 -20.80
N ASN A 297 -0.69 -19.96 -20.86
CA ASN A 297 -1.37 -20.46 -22.06
C ASN A 297 -2.64 -19.67 -22.38
N LEU A 298 -3.31 -19.10 -21.39
CA LEU A 298 -4.55 -18.34 -21.55
C LEU A 298 -4.33 -16.83 -21.75
N THR A 299 -3.11 -16.34 -21.51
CA THR A 299 -2.83 -14.90 -21.51
C THR A 299 -2.14 -14.48 -22.81
N GLY A 300 -2.72 -13.50 -23.51
CA GLY A 300 -2.18 -12.94 -24.75
C GLY A 300 -3.23 -12.80 -25.85
N PHE A 301 -2.80 -12.36 -27.03
CA PHE A 301 -3.68 -12.30 -28.20
C PHE A 301 -3.71 -13.65 -28.93
N LYS A 302 -4.77 -13.85 -29.72
CA LYS A 302 -4.88 -15.01 -30.61
C LYS A 302 -3.73 -15.00 -31.61
N ASP A 303 -3.24 -16.20 -31.95
CA ASP A 303 -2.18 -16.43 -32.94
C ASP A 303 -0.82 -15.76 -32.61
N THR A 304 -0.64 -15.31 -31.36
CA THR A 304 0.67 -14.87 -30.83
C THR A 304 1.25 -15.90 -29.87
N ASP A 305 2.56 -15.76 -29.61
CA ASP A 305 3.22 -16.50 -28.53
C ASP A 305 2.53 -16.22 -27.18
N PRO A 306 2.45 -17.21 -26.28
CA PRO A 306 1.94 -17.01 -24.93
C PRO A 306 2.74 -15.95 -24.17
N VAL A 307 2.06 -15.12 -23.38
CA VAL A 307 2.72 -14.09 -22.56
C VAL A 307 2.35 -14.26 -21.10
N LYS A 308 3.27 -13.93 -20.20
CA LYS A 308 2.97 -13.93 -18.76
C LYS A 308 2.13 -12.71 -18.38
N VAL A 309 1.39 -12.82 -17.29
CA VAL A 309 0.77 -11.66 -16.65
C VAL A 309 1.87 -10.71 -16.17
N GLY A 310 1.62 -9.40 -16.29
CA GLY A 310 2.63 -8.35 -16.07
C GLY A 310 3.27 -8.39 -14.68
N PRO A 311 2.52 -8.12 -13.60
CA PRO A 311 2.98 -8.30 -12.22
C PRO A 311 3.33 -9.75 -11.90
N SER A 312 4.09 -9.96 -10.81
CA SER A 312 4.36 -11.30 -10.26
C SER A 312 3.13 -11.89 -9.56
N VAL A 313 2.09 -12.20 -10.34
CA VAL A 313 0.77 -12.58 -9.83
C VAL A 313 0.81 -13.85 -8.97
N ALA A 314 1.66 -14.83 -9.30
CA ALA A 314 1.79 -16.05 -8.52
C ALA A 314 2.36 -15.75 -7.13
N ASP A 315 3.37 -14.88 -7.04
CA ASP A 315 3.94 -14.47 -5.76
C ASP A 315 2.92 -13.71 -4.91
N HIS A 316 2.23 -12.72 -5.49
CA HIS A 316 1.25 -11.91 -4.76
C HIS A 316 0.09 -12.76 -4.24
N VAL A 317 -0.50 -13.58 -5.10
CA VAL A 317 -1.68 -14.39 -4.76
C VAL A 317 -1.29 -15.47 -3.75
N ALA A 318 -0.13 -16.12 -3.90
CA ALA A 318 0.39 -17.03 -2.89
C ALA A 318 0.63 -16.33 -1.54
N GLY A 319 1.17 -15.11 -1.54
CA GLY A 319 1.32 -14.30 -0.32
C GLY A 319 -0.01 -13.95 0.35
N ILE A 320 -1.04 -13.63 -0.44
CA ILE A 320 -2.41 -13.38 0.05
C ILE A 320 -3.00 -14.65 0.67
N TYR A 321 -2.95 -15.79 -0.03
CA TYR A 321 -3.44 -17.06 0.51
C TYR A 321 -2.66 -17.51 1.75
N LEU A 322 -1.35 -17.24 1.81
CA LEU A 322 -0.55 -17.53 2.99
C LEU A 322 -0.96 -16.67 4.19
N ALA A 323 -1.23 -15.38 3.98
CA ALA A 323 -1.76 -14.49 5.01
C ALA A 323 -3.15 -14.94 5.47
N VAL A 324 -4.06 -15.25 4.54
CA VAL A 324 -5.41 -15.75 4.85
C VAL A 324 -5.33 -17.07 5.62
N GLY A 325 -4.52 -18.03 5.16
CA GLY A 325 -4.30 -19.30 5.85
C GLY A 325 -3.73 -19.11 7.26
N THR A 326 -2.82 -18.16 7.44
CA THR A 326 -2.28 -17.79 8.76
C THR A 326 -3.37 -17.24 9.67
N LEU A 327 -4.26 -16.37 9.16
CA LEU A 327 -5.39 -15.84 9.94
C LEU A 327 -6.42 -16.93 10.29
N LEU A 328 -6.66 -17.90 9.40
CA LEU A 328 -7.51 -19.06 9.69
C LEU A 328 -6.89 -19.94 10.78
N ALA A 329 -5.58 -20.19 10.72
CA ALA A 329 -4.84 -20.92 11.75
C ALA A 329 -4.81 -20.16 13.08
N LEU A 330 -4.74 -18.83 13.06
CA LEU A 330 -4.85 -18.00 14.24
C LEU A 330 -6.24 -18.11 14.87
N TYR A 331 -7.30 -18.08 14.06
CA TYR A 331 -8.65 -18.31 14.53
C TYR A 331 -8.82 -19.71 15.14
N HIS A 332 -8.23 -20.75 14.52
CA HIS A 332 -8.20 -22.09 15.09
C HIS A 332 -7.50 -22.11 16.46
N LYS A 333 -6.27 -21.57 16.54
CA LYS A 333 -5.48 -21.47 17.78
C LYS A 333 -6.24 -20.73 18.89
N GLU A 334 -6.97 -19.67 18.56
CA GLU A 334 -7.78 -18.94 19.55
C GLU A 334 -8.93 -19.79 20.11
N LYS A 335 -9.46 -20.74 19.33
CA LYS A 335 -10.54 -21.64 19.77
C LYS A 335 -10.04 -22.89 20.49
N THR A 336 -8.86 -23.38 20.15
CA THR A 336 -8.38 -24.70 20.61
C THR A 336 -7.13 -24.63 21.47
N GLY A 337 -6.38 -23.53 21.40
CA GLY A 337 -5.03 -23.39 21.94
C GLY A 337 -3.94 -24.01 21.04
N GLU A 338 -4.31 -24.64 19.92
CA GLU A 338 -3.39 -25.42 19.09
C GLU A 338 -2.99 -24.68 17.81
N GLY A 339 -1.67 -24.57 17.58
CA GLY A 339 -1.11 -24.12 16.32
C GLY A 339 -1.11 -25.21 15.25
N GLN A 340 -0.83 -24.86 14.00
CA GLN A 340 -0.83 -25.79 12.88
C GLN A 340 0.11 -25.34 11.75
N LEU A 341 0.39 -26.27 10.83
CA LEU A 341 1.02 -25.98 9.55
C LEU A 341 0.01 -25.37 8.57
N VAL A 342 0.41 -24.30 7.89
CA VAL A 342 -0.23 -23.72 6.72
C VAL A 342 0.73 -23.90 5.54
N ASP A 343 0.37 -24.71 4.56
CA ASP A 343 1.17 -24.96 3.35
C ASP A 343 0.45 -24.38 2.13
N VAL A 344 1.04 -23.36 1.51
CA VAL A 344 0.49 -22.71 0.31
C VAL A 344 1.52 -22.82 -0.80
N SER A 345 1.10 -23.36 -1.94
CA SER A 345 1.95 -23.42 -3.13
C SER A 345 1.56 -22.38 -4.17
N MET A 346 2.57 -21.75 -4.79
CA MET A 346 2.35 -20.83 -5.91
C MET A 346 1.63 -21.53 -7.07
N PHE A 347 1.98 -22.79 -7.34
CA PHE A 347 1.33 -23.59 -8.39
C PHE A 347 -0.17 -23.74 -8.16
N ASP A 348 -0.60 -24.14 -6.96
CA ASP A 348 -2.02 -24.32 -6.63
C ASP A 348 -2.77 -22.99 -6.70
N THR A 349 -2.12 -21.91 -6.25
CA THR A 349 -2.73 -20.57 -6.31
C THR A 349 -3.01 -20.15 -7.75
N ILE A 350 -2.09 -20.38 -8.69
CA ILE A 350 -2.32 -20.08 -10.11
C ILE A 350 -3.40 -20.99 -10.69
N PHE A 351 -3.36 -22.29 -10.40
CA PHE A 351 -4.35 -23.23 -10.89
C PHE A 351 -5.78 -22.83 -10.45
N SER A 352 -5.93 -22.37 -9.20
CA SER A 352 -7.23 -21.88 -8.70
C SER A 352 -7.76 -20.62 -9.39
N LEU A 353 -6.88 -19.83 -10.02
CA LEU A 353 -7.24 -18.64 -10.78
C LEU A 353 -7.58 -18.91 -12.27
N LEU A 354 -7.59 -20.17 -12.70
CA LEU A 354 -8.00 -20.51 -14.06
C LEU A 354 -9.51 -20.43 -14.28
N GLU A 355 -10.31 -20.22 -13.22
CA GLU A 355 -11.74 -19.91 -13.27
C GLU A 355 -12.53 -20.76 -14.30
N ASN A 356 -13.18 -20.11 -15.26
CA ASN A 356 -13.99 -20.75 -16.29
C ASN A 356 -13.18 -21.62 -17.25
N ALA A 357 -11.85 -21.49 -17.32
CA ALA A 357 -11.07 -22.34 -18.21
C ALA A 357 -11.13 -23.82 -17.80
N ILE A 358 -11.18 -24.09 -16.49
CA ILE A 358 -11.37 -25.45 -15.97
C ILE A 358 -12.77 -25.96 -16.32
N VAL A 359 -13.80 -25.13 -16.20
CA VAL A 359 -15.19 -25.50 -16.50
C VAL A 359 -15.37 -25.73 -18.01
N ASN A 360 -14.81 -24.88 -18.86
CA ASN A 360 -14.84 -25.03 -20.32
C ASN A 360 -14.24 -26.35 -20.78
N TYR A 361 -13.17 -26.81 -20.13
CA TYR A 361 -12.59 -28.12 -20.43
C TYR A 361 -13.42 -29.27 -19.83
N THR A 362 -13.71 -29.21 -18.52
CA THR A 362 -14.32 -30.34 -17.79
C THR A 362 -15.81 -30.53 -18.06
N VAL A 363 -16.53 -29.46 -18.38
CA VAL A 363 -17.97 -29.46 -18.70
C VAL A 363 -18.19 -29.24 -20.20
N GLY A 364 -17.52 -28.25 -20.78
CA GLY A 364 -17.70 -27.88 -22.20
C GLY A 364 -16.95 -28.78 -23.18
N GLY A 365 -15.95 -29.53 -22.73
CA GLY A 365 -15.19 -30.47 -23.56
C GLY A 365 -14.20 -29.83 -24.54
N PHE A 366 -13.89 -28.54 -24.40
CA PHE A 366 -12.94 -27.85 -25.26
C PHE A 366 -11.82 -27.17 -24.47
N ILE A 367 -10.66 -27.01 -25.10
CA ILE A 367 -9.50 -26.34 -24.49
C ILE A 367 -9.59 -24.84 -24.79
N PRO A 368 -9.69 -23.97 -23.78
CA PRO A 368 -9.67 -22.52 -24.00
C PRO A 368 -8.30 -22.06 -24.51
N GLU A 369 -8.33 -21.10 -25.43
CA GLU A 369 -7.16 -20.48 -26.03
C GLU A 369 -7.12 -18.98 -25.74
N ARG A 370 -5.96 -18.35 -26.01
CA ARG A 370 -5.76 -16.90 -25.87
C ARG A 370 -6.73 -16.12 -26.75
N ASN A 371 -7.39 -15.13 -26.17
CA ASN A 371 -8.41 -14.34 -26.85
C ASN A 371 -8.23 -12.82 -26.70
N GLY A 372 -7.04 -12.36 -26.29
CA GLY A 372 -6.79 -10.94 -26.02
C GLY A 372 -7.61 -10.46 -24.84
N ASN A 373 -8.31 -9.33 -25.02
CA ASN A 373 -9.17 -8.72 -23.98
C ASN A 373 -10.64 -9.15 -24.10
N VAL A 374 -10.99 -9.98 -25.08
CA VAL A 374 -12.37 -10.40 -25.34
C VAL A 374 -12.79 -11.46 -24.33
N ASP A 375 -13.84 -11.19 -23.57
CA ASP A 375 -14.47 -12.20 -22.73
C ASP A 375 -15.25 -13.21 -23.61
N PRO A 376 -15.02 -14.53 -23.46
CA PRO A 376 -15.68 -15.54 -24.28
C PRO A 376 -17.16 -15.75 -23.92
N SER A 377 -17.61 -15.26 -22.77
CA SER A 377 -18.94 -15.52 -22.21
C SER A 377 -19.82 -14.28 -22.19
N ILE A 378 -19.28 -13.08 -22.43
CA ILE A 378 -20.03 -11.82 -22.37
C ILE A 378 -19.60 -10.88 -23.51
N ALA A 379 -20.58 -10.32 -24.23
CA ALA A 379 -20.32 -9.33 -25.27
C ALA A 379 -21.36 -8.19 -25.27
N PRO A 380 -20.94 -6.92 -25.45
CA PRO A 380 -19.54 -6.44 -25.53
C PRO A 380 -18.76 -6.46 -24.20
N PHE A 381 -17.56 -7.05 -24.18
CA PHE A 381 -16.65 -6.99 -23.03
C PHE A 381 -15.19 -7.03 -23.54
N ASP A 382 -14.56 -5.85 -23.64
CA ASP A 382 -13.30 -5.70 -24.39
C ASP A 382 -12.60 -4.36 -24.09
N VAL A 383 -11.42 -4.16 -24.70
CA VAL A 383 -10.64 -2.93 -24.67
C VAL A 383 -10.56 -2.30 -26.06
N TYR A 384 -10.94 -1.03 -26.17
CA TYR A 384 -11.03 -0.30 -27.44
C TYR A 384 -10.04 0.85 -27.49
N LYS A 385 -9.46 1.08 -28.67
CA LYS A 385 -8.63 2.26 -28.95
C LYS A 385 -9.51 3.52 -29.03
N CYS A 386 -9.01 4.60 -28.46
CA CYS A 386 -9.62 5.94 -28.49
C CYS A 386 -8.55 6.98 -28.87
N LYS A 387 -8.91 8.28 -28.94
CA LYS A 387 -8.02 9.36 -29.42
C LYS A 387 -6.68 9.43 -28.69
N ASP A 388 -6.68 9.18 -27.39
CA ASP A 388 -5.56 9.38 -26.46
C ASP A 388 -5.22 8.12 -25.63
N GLY A 389 -5.54 6.93 -26.16
CA GLY A 389 -5.15 5.65 -25.56
C GLY A 389 -6.18 4.55 -25.76
N PHE A 390 -6.56 3.89 -24.66
CA PHE A 390 -7.51 2.78 -24.66
C PHE A 390 -8.52 2.92 -23.51
N THR A 391 -9.72 2.37 -23.70
CA THR A 391 -10.73 2.22 -22.65
C THR A 391 -11.21 0.78 -22.59
N ALA A 392 -11.45 0.27 -21.39
CA ALA A 392 -12.16 -0.98 -21.17
C ALA A 392 -13.66 -0.71 -21.10
N LEU A 393 -14.47 -1.58 -21.69
CA LEU A 393 -15.93 -1.50 -21.69
C LEU A 393 -16.51 -2.87 -21.34
N GLY A 394 -17.44 -2.91 -20.39
CA GLY A 394 -18.12 -4.12 -19.97
C GLY A 394 -19.64 -3.97 -20.02
N VAL A 395 -20.28 -4.61 -21.00
CA VAL A 395 -21.73 -4.63 -21.22
C VAL A 395 -22.24 -6.03 -20.87
N GLY A 396 -22.47 -6.24 -19.57
CA GLY A 396 -22.58 -7.57 -18.97
C GLY A 396 -23.87 -8.36 -19.22
N ASN A 397 -24.92 -7.74 -19.78
CA ASN A 397 -26.24 -8.35 -19.94
C ASN A 397 -27.10 -7.60 -20.96
N ASP A 398 -28.24 -8.18 -21.34
CA ASP A 398 -29.14 -7.65 -22.38
C ASP A 398 -29.68 -6.25 -22.03
N ARG A 399 -29.96 -5.99 -20.74
CA ARG A 399 -30.42 -4.65 -20.30
C ARG A 399 -29.34 -3.58 -20.47
N LEU A 400 -28.09 -3.92 -20.17
CA LEU A 400 -26.96 -3.03 -20.41
C LEU A 400 -26.71 -2.86 -21.92
N PHE A 401 -26.92 -3.91 -22.72
CA PHE A 401 -26.79 -3.84 -24.17
C PHE A 401 -27.83 -2.88 -24.78
N GLU A 402 -29.09 -2.97 -24.37
CA GLU A 402 -30.12 -2.01 -24.79
C GLU A 402 -29.70 -0.56 -24.49
N LYS A 403 -29.27 -0.32 -23.24
CA LYS A 403 -28.82 1.00 -22.80
C LYS A 403 -27.60 1.47 -23.58
N PHE A 404 -26.67 0.57 -23.87
CA PHE A 404 -25.46 0.85 -24.63
C PHE A 404 -25.79 1.26 -26.06
N CYS A 405 -26.60 0.50 -26.79
CA CYS A 405 -27.06 0.82 -28.14
C CYS A 405 -27.67 2.22 -28.22
N ARG A 406 -28.58 2.56 -27.30
CA ARG A 406 -29.16 3.91 -27.21
C ARG A 406 -28.11 4.99 -26.92
N THR A 407 -27.15 4.69 -26.05
CA THR A 407 -26.08 5.63 -25.64
C THR A 407 -25.14 5.96 -26.81
N ILE A 408 -24.81 4.98 -27.64
CA ILE A 408 -23.92 5.17 -28.79
C ILE A 408 -24.66 5.60 -30.06
N GLY A 409 -25.99 5.68 -30.03
CA GLY A 409 -26.82 6.06 -31.17
C GLY A 409 -26.99 4.95 -32.22
N HIS A 410 -26.88 3.69 -31.80
CA HIS A 410 -27.00 2.50 -32.65
C HIS A 410 -28.17 1.62 -32.21
N GLU A 411 -29.38 2.19 -32.19
CA GLU A 411 -30.60 1.51 -31.75
C GLU A 411 -31.04 0.41 -32.71
N GLU A 412 -30.61 0.46 -33.97
CA GLU A 412 -30.86 -0.58 -34.97
C GLU A 412 -30.27 -1.95 -34.58
N LEU A 413 -29.25 -1.97 -33.70
CA LEU A 413 -28.67 -3.21 -33.17
C LEU A 413 -29.64 -4.00 -32.29
N LEU A 414 -30.70 -3.35 -31.78
CA LEU A 414 -31.72 -4.00 -30.95
C LEU A 414 -32.71 -4.83 -31.77
N ASP A 415 -32.85 -4.49 -33.05
CA ASP A 415 -33.72 -5.21 -33.99
C ASP A 415 -32.94 -6.27 -34.80
N ASP A 416 -31.60 -6.33 -34.66
CA ASP A 416 -30.76 -7.32 -35.34
C ASP A 416 -30.81 -8.67 -34.59
N PRO A 417 -31.34 -9.76 -35.21
CA PRO A 417 -31.45 -11.07 -34.56
C PRO A 417 -30.10 -11.66 -34.17
N ARG A 418 -28.98 -11.16 -34.70
CA ARG A 418 -27.62 -11.58 -34.30
C ARG A 418 -27.24 -11.08 -32.91
N TYR A 419 -27.92 -10.07 -32.37
CA TYR A 419 -27.54 -9.40 -31.11
C TYR A 419 -28.61 -9.45 -30.02
N GLU A 420 -29.71 -10.17 -30.26
CA GLU A 420 -30.88 -10.29 -29.38
C GLU A 420 -30.51 -10.77 -27.97
N THR A 421 -29.66 -11.79 -27.87
CA THR A 421 -29.21 -12.36 -26.59
C THR A 421 -27.70 -12.28 -26.45
N ASN A 422 -27.21 -12.37 -25.21
CA ASN A 422 -25.76 -12.39 -24.95
C ASN A 422 -25.04 -13.49 -25.73
N ASP A 423 -25.58 -14.70 -25.79
CA ASP A 423 -24.95 -15.82 -26.49
C ASP A 423 -24.83 -15.54 -28.00
N LEU A 424 -25.88 -14.95 -28.59
CA LEU A 424 -25.87 -14.54 -29.98
C LEU A 424 -24.85 -13.40 -30.21
N ARG A 425 -24.76 -12.44 -29.28
CA ARG A 425 -23.72 -11.39 -29.33
C ARG A 425 -22.33 -11.98 -29.27
N CYS A 426 -22.03 -12.91 -28.36
CA CYS A 426 -20.73 -13.57 -28.28
C CYS A 426 -20.36 -14.30 -29.59
N GLN A 427 -21.31 -15.00 -30.20
CA GLN A 427 -21.11 -15.70 -31.47
C GLN A 427 -20.86 -14.76 -32.66
N ASN A 428 -21.46 -13.56 -32.63
CA ASN A 428 -21.39 -12.57 -33.71
C ASN A 428 -20.54 -11.33 -33.35
N TYR A 429 -19.74 -11.41 -32.28
CA TYR A 429 -19.00 -10.26 -31.76
C TYR A 429 -17.85 -9.87 -32.69
N ILE A 430 -17.03 -10.86 -33.08
CA ILE A 430 -15.87 -10.66 -33.95
C ILE A 430 -16.23 -11.08 -35.39
N PRO A 431 -15.96 -10.23 -36.41
CA PRO A 431 -15.41 -8.88 -36.32
C PRO A 431 -16.49 -7.79 -36.23
N ASP A 432 -17.75 -8.11 -36.49
CA ASP A 432 -18.79 -7.14 -36.85
C ASP A 432 -19.11 -6.15 -35.71
N LEU A 433 -19.66 -6.64 -34.60
CA LEU A 433 -20.06 -5.78 -33.47
C LEU A 433 -18.83 -5.11 -32.83
N GLN A 434 -17.71 -5.82 -32.75
CA GLN A 434 -16.45 -5.30 -32.22
C GLN A 434 -15.94 -4.11 -33.06
N ASN A 435 -15.97 -4.21 -34.40
CA ASN A 435 -15.49 -3.14 -35.27
C ASN A 435 -16.39 -1.92 -35.23
N LEU A 436 -17.72 -2.10 -35.15
CA LEU A 436 -18.66 -0.98 -34.96
C LEU A 436 -18.33 -0.20 -33.70
N ILE A 437 -18.16 -0.91 -32.56
CA ILE A 437 -17.85 -0.25 -31.28
C ILE A 437 -16.46 0.38 -31.31
N ARG A 438 -15.48 -0.29 -31.93
CA ARG A 438 -14.13 0.24 -32.13
C ARG A 438 -14.14 1.53 -32.96
N ASP A 439 -14.92 1.56 -34.03
CA ASP A 439 -15.06 2.73 -34.88
C ASP A 439 -15.77 3.88 -34.17
N TRP A 440 -16.73 3.59 -33.29
CA TRP A 440 -17.36 4.61 -32.45
C TRP A 440 -16.38 5.15 -31.40
N CYS A 441 -15.66 4.28 -30.68
CA CYS A 441 -14.73 4.68 -29.61
C CYS A 441 -13.55 5.54 -30.10
N LYS A 442 -13.09 5.38 -31.34
CA LYS A 442 -11.91 6.09 -31.86
C LYS A 442 -12.10 7.61 -31.96
N ASP A 443 -13.35 8.08 -31.98
CA ASP A 443 -13.71 9.49 -32.14
C ASP A 443 -13.78 10.25 -30.82
N TYR A 444 -13.56 9.58 -29.69
CA TYR A 444 -13.60 10.16 -28.35
C TYR A 444 -12.27 9.97 -27.63
N THR A 445 -12.01 10.83 -26.64
CA THR A 445 -10.93 10.64 -25.66
C THR A 445 -11.34 9.64 -24.58
N LYS A 446 -10.36 9.11 -23.84
CA LYS A 446 -10.58 8.28 -22.64
C LYS A 446 -11.60 8.92 -21.68
N LYS A 447 -11.46 10.23 -21.44
CA LYS A 447 -12.32 10.96 -20.50
C LYS A 447 -13.75 11.15 -21.03
N GLU A 448 -13.91 11.49 -22.30
CA GLU A 448 -15.24 11.62 -22.91
C GLU A 448 -15.99 10.29 -22.89
N LEU A 449 -15.32 9.16 -23.19
CA LEU A 449 -15.91 7.83 -23.11
C LEU A 449 -16.33 7.45 -21.69
N GLU A 450 -15.46 7.69 -20.71
CA GLU A 450 -15.78 7.49 -19.29
C GLU A 450 -17.02 8.31 -18.90
N ASP A 451 -17.08 9.60 -19.24
CA ASP A 451 -18.19 10.47 -18.86
C ASP A 451 -19.52 10.10 -19.56
N ILE A 452 -19.47 9.68 -20.83
CA ILE A 452 -20.66 9.21 -21.58
C ILE A 452 -21.21 7.95 -20.91
N MET A 453 -20.34 6.98 -20.64
CA MET A 453 -20.74 5.68 -20.09
C MET A 453 -21.18 5.79 -18.63
N ASP A 454 -20.51 6.60 -17.80
CA ASP A 454 -20.89 6.83 -16.40
C ASP A 454 -22.27 7.49 -16.29
N LYS A 455 -22.57 8.50 -17.12
CA LYS A 455 -23.93 9.09 -17.21
C LYS A 455 -24.97 8.05 -17.62
N ALA A 456 -24.58 7.12 -18.48
CA ALA A 456 -25.40 5.99 -18.88
C ALA A 456 -25.33 4.82 -17.89
N GLY A 457 -24.62 4.90 -16.76
CA GLY A 457 -24.47 3.77 -15.81
C GLY A 457 -23.97 2.48 -16.46
N ILE A 458 -23.10 2.59 -17.46
CA ILE A 458 -22.47 1.48 -18.18
C ILE A 458 -21.02 1.37 -17.68
N PRO A 459 -20.53 0.17 -17.27
CA PRO A 459 -19.16 -0.02 -16.85
C PRO A 459 -18.16 0.30 -17.97
N CYS A 460 -17.36 1.36 -17.76
CA CYS A 460 -16.31 1.80 -18.64
C CYS A 460 -15.18 2.38 -17.80
N GLY A 461 -13.93 2.14 -18.18
CA GLY A 461 -12.78 2.66 -17.46
C GLY A 461 -11.57 2.89 -18.36
N PRO A 462 -10.88 4.03 -18.24
CA PRO A 462 -9.68 4.29 -19.02
C PRO A 462 -8.57 3.30 -18.67
N VAL A 463 -7.81 2.85 -19.68
CA VAL A 463 -6.56 2.12 -19.44
C VAL A 463 -5.52 3.14 -18.99
N LEU A 464 -5.16 3.07 -17.70
CA LEU A 464 -4.20 3.97 -17.06
C LEU A 464 -2.79 3.39 -17.13
N ASN A 465 -1.81 4.23 -17.44
CA ASN A 465 -0.42 3.93 -17.12
C ASN A 465 -0.14 4.15 -15.62
N VAL A 466 1.05 3.75 -15.15
CA VAL A 466 1.41 3.83 -13.71
C VAL A 466 1.36 5.26 -13.17
N LYS A 467 1.81 6.27 -13.93
CA LYS A 467 1.75 7.68 -13.51
C LYS A 467 0.30 8.14 -13.36
N GLU A 468 -0.53 7.87 -14.37
CA GLU A 468 -1.95 8.21 -14.33
C GLU A 468 -2.67 7.52 -13.16
N ALA A 469 -2.36 6.25 -12.89
CA ALA A 469 -2.93 5.51 -11.76
C ALA A 469 -2.53 6.11 -10.40
N ILE A 470 -1.24 6.42 -10.21
CA ILE A 470 -0.74 7.07 -8.98
C ILE A 470 -1.43 8.42 -8.77
N GLU A 471 -1.59 9.22 -9.82
CA GLU A 471 -2.20 10.55 -9.76
C GLU A 471 -3.74 10.50 -9.70
N HIS A 472 -4.35 9.32 -9.88
CA HIS A 472 -5.79 9.17 -9.99
C HIS A 472 -6.51 9.56 -8.68
N PRO A 473 -7.55 10.43 -8.71
CA PRO A 473 -8.25 10.88 -7.50
C PRO A 473 -8.81 9.74 -6.64
N HIS A 474 -9.24 8.64 -7.27
CA HIS A 474 -9.71 7.46 -6.54
C HIS A 474 -8.58 6.77 -5.76
N ILE A 475 -7.41 6.53 -6.36
CA ILE A 475 -6.26 5.90 -5.68
C ILE A 475 -5.86 6.73 -4.46
N GLN A 476 -5.96 8.05 -4.58
CA GLN A 476 -5.63 8.99 -3.52
C GLN A 476 -6.68 9.03 -2.42
N ALA A 477 -7.97 9.08 -2.77
CA ALA A 477 -9.08 8.98 -1.81
C ALA A 477 -9.10 7.63 -1.08
N ARG A 478 -8.53 6.59 -1.70
CA ARG A 478 -8.36 5.25 -1.14
C ARG A 478 -7.06 5.10 -0.34
N GLU A 479 -6.25 6.15 -0.22
CA GLU A 479 -4.96 6.14 0.50
C GLU A 479 -4.07 4.98 0.03
N MET A 480 -4.03 4.76 -1.28
CA MET A 480 -3.28 3.67 -1.91
C MET A 480 -1.85 4.09 -2.29
N MET A 481 -1.46 5.32 -1.95
CA MET A 481 -0.08 5.79 -1.96
C MET A 481 0.30 6.20 -0.54
N VAL A 482 1.32 5.55 0.02
CA VAL A 482 1.84 5.83 1.36
C VAL A 482 3.26 6.35 1.25
N HIS A 483 3.57 7.38 2.04
CA HIS A 483 4.90 7.96 2.15
C HIS A 483 5.66 7.32 3.31
N VAL A 484 6.93 7.07 3.10
CA VAL A 484 7.86 6.53 4.09
C VAL A 484 9.19 7.26 3.97
N ASN A 485 9.77 7.67 5.09
CA ASN A 485 11.12 8.24 5.13
C ASN A 485 12.14 7.16 5.56
N HIS A 486 12.89 6.61 4.60
CA HIS A 486 13.92 5.61 4.86
C HIS A 486 15.20 6.26 5.42
N PRO A 487 15.89 5.67 6.41
CA PRO A 487 17.06 6.29 7.05
C PRO A 487 18.19 6.66 6.09
N THR A 488 18.37 5.88 5.02
CA THR A 488 19.44 6.07 4.02
C THR A 488 18.93 6.51 2.65
N ALA A 489 17.73 6.07 2.25
CA ALA A 489 17.16 6.33 0.92
C ALA A 489 16.23 7.57 0.90
N GLY A 490 15.90 8.13 2.07
CA GLY A 490 15.03 9.30 2.19
C GLY A 490 13.57 9.01 1.82
N ASP A 491 12.92 9.98 1.19
CA ASP A 491 11.49 9.91 0.86
C ASP A 491 11.19 8.84 -0.21
N GLN A 492 10.38 7.86 0.15
CA GLN A 492 9.88 6.81 -0.73
C GLN A 492 8.35 6.75 -0.68
N TYR A 493 7.75 6.28 -1.78
CA TYR A 493 6.30 6.12 -1.91
C TYR A 493 5.96 4.72 -2.39
N PHE A 494 5.03 4.08 -1.70
CA PHE A 494 4.64 2.70 -1.96
C PHE A 494 3.11 2.53 -1.96
N GLN A 495 2.64 1.35 -2.36
CA GLN A 495 1.23 0.97 -2.33
C GLN A 495 0.72 0.95 -0.89
N GLY A 496 -0.43 1.56 -0.64
CA GLY A 496 -1.04 1.60 0.70
C GLY A 496 -1.68 0.28 1.15
N CYS A 497 -2.20 0.29 2.38
CA CYS A 497 -2.93 -0.85 2.95
C CYS A 497 -4.27 -1.07 2.21
N VAL A 498 -4.45 -2.24 1.59
CA VAL A 498 -5.63 -2.54 0.74
C VAL A 498 -6.93 -2.76 1.52
N MET A 499 -6.87 -3.41 2.70
CA MET A 499 -8.05 -3.66 3.55
C MET A 499 -8.31 -2.46 4.45
N LYS A 500 -9.42 -1.75 4.20
CA LYS A 500 -9.81 -0.61 5.05
C LYS A 500 -10.80 -1.07 6.10
N LEU A 501 -10.26 -1.41 7.26
CA LEU A 501 -11.04 -1.77 8.44
C LEU A 501 -11.55 -0.49 9.12
N SER A 502 -12.86 -0.41 9.38
CA SER A 502 -13.51 0.80 9.89
C SER A 502 -13.02 1.22 11.28
N GLU A 503 -12.68 0.26 12.14
CA GLU A 503 -12.30 0.51 13.53
C GLU A 503 -10.79 0.40 13.78
N THR A 504 -10.11 -0.45 13.02
CA THR A 504 -8.70 -0.82 13.23
C THR A 504 -7.92 -0.81 11.91
N PRO A 505 -7.82 0.35 11.24
CA PRO A 505 -7.19 0.45 9.91
C PRO A 505 -5.72 0.04 9.96
N GLY A 506 -5.24 -0.59 8.88
CA GLY A 506 -3.81 -0.84 8.69
C GLY A 506 -3.05 0.46 8.44
N THR A 507 -1.78 0.52 8.86
CA THR A 507 -0.93 1.70 8.68
C THR A 507 0.51 1.31 8.37
N VAL A 508 1.16 2.13 7.55
CA VAL A 508 2.61 2.06 7.34
C VAL A 508 3.27 3.10 8.24
N GLU A 509 3.97 2.61 9.27
CA GLU A 509 4.53 3.45 10.34
C GLU A 509 6.05 3.53 10.27
N THR A 510 6.72 2.45 9.88
CA THR A 510 8.18 2.42 9.79
C THR A 510 8.66 1.97 8.41
N PRO A 511 9.82 2.50 7.97
CA PRO A 511 10.51 1.99 6.80
C PRO A 511 10.96 0.54 6.99
N SER A 512 11.40 -0.06 5.89
CA SER A 512 12.16 -1.30 5.95
C SER A 512 13.43 -1.16 6.80
N PRO A 513 13.88 -2.25 7.44
CA PRO A 513 15.08 -2.22 8.25
C PRO A 513 16.36 -2.28 7.41
N LEU A 514 17.40 -1.56 7.84
CA LEU A 514 18.76 -1.83 7.38
C LEU A 514 19.18 -3.25 7.77
N LEU A 515 20.16 -3.82 7.06
CA LEU A 515 20.66 -5.15 7.34
C LEU A 515 21.21 -5.23 8.77
N GLY A 516 20.64 -6.13 9.58
CA GLY A 516 21.05 -6.34 10.97
C GLY A 516 20.73 -5.17 11.92
N GLN A 517 19.89 -4.21 11.52
CA GLN A 517 19.60 -2.98 12.29
C GLN A 517 19.17 -3.26 13.73
N HIS A 518 18.41 -4.34 13.94
CA HIS A 518 17.75 -4.65 15.20
C HIS A 518 18.35 -5.91 15.88
N ASN A 519 19.58 -6.31 15.56
CA ASN A 519 20.23 -7.49 16.16
C ASN A 519 20.19 -7.49 17.70
N CYS A 520 20.63 -6.41 18.35
CA CYS A 520 20.60 -6.31 19.81
C CYS A 520 19.18 -6.40 20.38
N GLU A 521 18.22 -5.73 19.74
CA GLU A 521 16.83 -5.70 20.20
C GLU A 521 16.16 -7.06 20.07
N ILE A 522 16.34 -7.73 18.92
CA ILE A 522 15.70 -9.02 18.61
C ILE A 522 16.27 -10.14 19.47
N PHE A 523 17.59 -10.17 19.67
CA PHE A 523 18.25 -11.26 20.40
C PHE A 523 18.48 -10.95 21.88
N GLY A 524 18.15 -9.73 22.35
CA GLY A 524 18.34 -9.33 23.75
C GLY A 524 19.81 -9.32 24.19
N ILE A 525 20.72 -8.97 23.28
CA ILE A 525 22.18 -8.99 23.48
C ILE A 525 22.76 -7.57 23.50
N THR A 526 23.92 -7.41 24.13
CA THR A 526 24.63 -6.12 24.15
C THR A 526 25.33 -5.83 22.81
N LYS A 527 25.83 -4.61 22.65
CA LYS A 527 26.61 -4.22 21.45
C LYS A 527 27.95 -4.95 21.38
N GLU A 528 28.56 -5.24 22.52
CA GLU A 528 29.79 -6.02 22.62
C GLU A 528 29.56 -7.48 22.23
N GLU A 529 28.46 -8.09 22.68
CA GLU A 529 28.06 -9.44 22.27
C GLU A 529 27.74 -9.50 20.78
N GLU A 530 27.03 -8.50 20.24
CA GLU A 530 26.75 -8.39 18.81
C GLU A 530 28.07 -8.35 18.01
N ALA A 531 29.03 -7.52 18.41
CA ALA A 531 30.33 -7.42 17.73
C ALA A 531 31.07 -8.76 17.71
N LYS A 532 31.11 -9.47 18.85
CA LYS A 532 31.73 -10.79 18.95
C LYS A 532 31.03 -11.82 18.05
N LEU A 533 29.70 -11.84 18.04
CA LEU A 533 28.94 -12.77 17.19
C LEU A 533 29.11 -12.48 15.70
N LYS A 534 29.33 -11.22 15.30
CA LYS A 534 29.70 -10.85 13.92
C LYS A 534 31.08 -11.37 13.55
N GLU A 535 32.07 -11.23 14.44
CA GLU A 535 33.42 -11.78 14.23
C GLU A 535 33.40 -13.31 14.09
N GLU A 536 32.53 -13.98 14.84
CA GLU A 536 32.31 -15.43 14.76
C GLU A 536 31.48 -15.87 13.53
N GLY A 537 30.93 -14.93 12.75
CA GLY A 537 30.08 -15.22 11.60
C GLY A 537 28.70 -15.80 11.95
N VAL A 538 28.22 -15.52 13.16
CA VAL A 538 26.88 -15.91 13.65
C VAL A 538 25.84 -14.85 13.28
N LEU A 539 26.19 -13.57 13.36
CA LEU A 539 25.37 -12.41 13.00
C LEU A 539 25.93 -11.67 11.79
#